data_AF-A0A7J7CB76-F1
#
_entry.id   AF-A0A7J7CB76-F1
#
_cell.length_a   1.000
_cell.length_b   1.000
_cell.length_c   1.000
_cell.angle_alpha   90.00
_cell.angle_beta   90.00
_cell.angle_gamma   90.00
#
_symmetry.space_group_name_H-M   'P 1'
#
loop_
_entity.id
_entity.type
_entity.pdbx_description
1 polymer ?
#
loop_
_entity_poly.entity_id
_entity_poly.type
_entity_poly.pdbx_seq_one_letter_code
_entity_poly.pdbx_strand_id
1 'polypeptide(L)'
;MKAMFFLLSLALCLILLPQPTTANDHINHLIAKICKQSGNCTFSIKSNQAESQRADLVDVTLIAIRLASDNAVGTSSHIKSLLNNTADMDPSIEQGLVDCSDQYLDAIEQLSNSMAALVENDYKDLYVWINTALSDAESCEDGFKDVKDHPSLLTERNNQFSQMCKDALTVTKHLVTN
;
A
#
# COMPACT_ATOMS: atom_id res chain seq x y z
N MET A 1 59.69 -4.60 -3.27
CA MET A 1 58.74 -5.72 -3.40
C MET A 1 57.62 -5.73 -2.36
N LYS A 2 57.88 -5.51 -1.06
CA LYS A 2 56.83 -5.47 -0.01
C LYS A 2 55.79 -4.33 -0.16
N ALA A 3 56.21 -3.17 -0.64
CA ALA A 3 55.30 -2.04 -0.89
C ALA A 3 54.33 -2.29 -2.06
N MET A 4 54.72 -3.06 -3.09
CA MET A 4 53.83 -3.37 -4.22
C MET A 4 52.73 -4.36 -3.83
N PHE A 5 53.00 -5.30 -2.91
CA PHE A 5 51.98 -6.22 -2.37
C PHE A 5 50.92 -5.48 -1.55
N PHE A 6 51.32 -4.46 -0.78
CA PHE A 6 50.41 -3.64 0.04
C PHE A 6 49.49 -2.76 -0.82
N LEU A 7 50.00 -2.24 -1.94
CA LEU A 7 49.22 -1.47 -2.90
C LEU A 7 48.22 -2.37 -3.66
N LEU A 8 48.59 -3.62 -3.95
CA LEU A 8 47.71 -4.60 -4.60
C LEU A 8 46.54 -5.01 -3.70
N SER A 9 46.78 -5.18 -2.38
CA SER A 9 45.72 -5.53 -1.42
C SER A 9 44.73 -4.38 -1.17
N LEU A 10 45.21 -3.13 -1.20
CA LEU A 10 44.36 -1.95 -1.04
C LEU A 10 43.46 -1.71 -2.26
N ALA A 11 43.98 -1.96 -3.47
CA ALA A 11 43.21 -1.88 -4.71
C ALA A 11 42.10 -2.95 -4.80
N LEU A 12 42.36 -4.17 -4.28
CA LEU A 12 41.37 -5.25 -4.27
C LEU A 12 40.20 -4.99 -3.29
N CYS A 13 40.43 -4.19 -2.25
CA CYS A 13 39.43 -3.86 -1.23
C CYS A 13 38.42 -2.78 -1.70
N LEU A 14 38.81 -1.93 -2.65
CA LEU A 14 37.94 -0.89 -3.23
C LEU A 14 36.87 -1.46 -4.18
N ILE A 15 37.08 -2.67 -4.71
CA ILE A 15 36.11 -3.36 -5.61
C ILE A 15 34.99 -4.03 -4.80
N LEU A 16 35.20 -4.23 -3.49
CA LEU A 16 34.23 -4.83 -2.56
C LEU A 16 33.37 -3.80 -1.82
N LEU A 17 33.55 -2.50 -2.10
CA LEU A 17 32.65 -1.47 -1.57
C LEU A 17 31.30 -1.57 -2.29
N PRO A 18 30.17 -1.73 -1.58
CA PRO A 18 28.86 -1.63 -2.20
C PRO A 18 28.75 -0.25 -2.85
N GLN A 19 28.49 -0.22 -4.16
CA GLN A 19 28.19 1.03 -4.85
C GLN A 19 26.87 1.60 -4.30
N PRO A 20 26.74 2.92 -4.15
CA PRO A 20 25.46 3.53 -3.80
C PRO A 20 24.43 3.14 -4.87
N THR A 21 23.38 2.44 -4.43
CA THR A 21 22.36 1.83 -5.29
C THR A 21 21.54 2.92 -5.99
N THR A 22 21.58 2.94 -7.32
CA THR A 22 20.75 3.80 -8.20
C THR A 22 19.26 3.43 -8.21
N ALA A 23 18.89 2.33 -7.55
CA ALA A 23 17.55 1.77 -7.55
C ALA A 23 16.48 2.64 -6.87
N ASN A 24 16.82 3.27 -5.75
CA ASN A 24 15.87 4.11 -5.01
C ASN A 24 15.56 5.43 -5.73
N ASP A 25 16.56 5.99 -6.41
CA ASP A 25 16.32 7.16 -7.26
C ASP A 25 15.41 6.80 -8.45
N HIS A 26 15.54 5.58 -8.99
CA HIS A 26 14.70 5.11 -10.09
C HIS A 26 13.23 4.93 -9.69
N ILE A 27 12.96 4.19 -8.60
CA ILE A 27 11.59 3.98 -8.09
C ILE A 27 10.94 5.31 -7.72
N ASN A 28 11.65 6.19 -7.02
CA ASN A 28 11.09 7.49 -6.63
C ASN A 28 10.79 8.38 -7.83
N HIS A 29 11.64 8.35 -8.85
CA HIS A 29 11.38 9.04 -10.10
C HIS A 29 10.18 8.46 -10.85
N LEU A 30 10.03 7.13 -10.88
CA LEU A 30 8.91 6.44 -11.52
C LEU A 30 7.58 6.77 -10.82
N ILE A 31 7.55 6.73 -9.49
CA ILE A 31 6.39 7.14 -8.69
C ILE A 31 6.06 8.60 -8.98
N ALA A 32 7.02 9.52 -8.86
CA ALA A 32 6.79 10.93 -9.12
C ALA A 32 6.23 11.17 -10.53
N LYS A 33 6.71 10.42 -11.53
CA LYS A 33 6.19 10.47 -12.90
C LYS A 33 4.74 9.99 -12.98
N ILE A 34 4.43 8.82 -12.42
CA ILE A 34 3.08 8.24 -12.38
C ILE A 34 2.11 9.19 -11.68
N CYS A 35 2.47 9.66 -10.48
CA CYS A 35 1.64 10.55 -9.68
C CYS A 35 1.37 11.88 -10.40
N LYS A 36 2.39 12.44 -11.08
CA LYS A 36 2.24 13.66 -11.88
C LYS A 36 1.27 13.46 -13.06
N GLN A 37 1.29 12.30 -13.71
CA GLN A 37 0.40 11.99 -14.83
C GLN A 37 -1.05 11.75 -14.37
N SER A 38 -1.23 11.19 -13.19
CA SER A 38 -2.54 10.78 -12.68
C SER A 38 -3.22 11.86 -11.81
N GLY A 39 -2.49 12.89 -11.38
CA GLY A 39 -3.03 14.06 -10.66
C GLY A 39 -3.43 13.82 -9.19
N ASN A 40 -3.60 12.55 -8.76
CA ASN A 40 -4.24 12.19 -7.50
C ASN A 40 -3.47 11.11 -6.70
N CYS A 41 -2.14 11.11 -6.70
CA CYS A 41 -1.37 10.20 -5.84
C CYS A 41 -0.65 10.93 -4.70
N THR A 42 -0.71 10.34 -3.51
CA THR A 42 0.00 10.83 -2.30
C THR A 42 1.15 9.92 -1.89
N PHE A 43 1.32 8.82 -2.61
CA PHE A 43 2.32 7.80 -2.39
C PHE A 43 3.76 8.33 -2.40
N SER A 44 4.53 8.00 -1.36
CA SER A 44 5.98 8.20 -1.32
C SER A 44 6.65 6.92 -0.85
N ILE A 45 7.64 6.46 -1.60
CA ILE A 45 8.43 5.27 -1.26
C ILE A 45 9.84 5.70 -0.87
N LYS A 46 10.46 4.94 0.04
CA LYS A 46 11.92 4.79 0.11
C LYS A 46 12.19 3.30 -0.14
N SER A 47 12.64 2.90 -1.32
CA SER A 47 12.86 1.49 -1.66
C SER A 47 14.09 1.34 -2.54
N ASN A 48 15.00 0.45 -2.13
CA ASN A 48 16.24 0.10 -2.81
C ASN A 48 16.09 -1.26 -3.51
N GLN A 49 15.59 -1.33 -4.75
CA GLN A 49 15.84 -2.43 -5.69
C GLN A 49 15.21 -2.08 -7.05
N ALA A 50 15.96 -2.19 -8.14
CA ALA A 50 15.48 -1.84 -9.48
C ALA A 50 16.19 -2.72 -10.50
N GLU A 51 15.46 -3.55 -11.22
CA GLU A 51 15.94 -4.18 -12.46
C GLU A 51 14.78 -4.41 -13.46
N SER A 52 14.57 -3.42 -14.32
CA SER A 52 13.75 -3.39 -15.55
C SER A 52 12.37 -2.76 -15.36
N GLN A 53 11.99 -1.84 -16.24
CA GLN A 53 10.76 -1.02 -16.12
C GLN A 53 9.47 -1.78 -15.76
N ARG A 54 9.33 -3.06 -16.15
CA ARG A 54 8.22 -3.91 -15.69
C ARG A 54 8.46 -4.44 -14.29
N ALA A 55 9.64 -4.96 -13.97
CA ALA A 55 9.96 -5.34 -12.60
C ALA A 55 9.84 -4.12 -11.66
N ASP A 56 10.22 -2.92 -12.11
CA ASP A 56 10.10 -1.68 -11.34
C ASP A 56 8.63 -1.26 -11.14
N LEU A 57 7.77 -1.36 -12.16
CA LEU A 57 6.33 -1.11 -12.01
C LEU A 57 5.61 -2.19 -11.19
N VAL A 58 6.01 -3.46 -11.32
CA VAL A 58 5.52 -4.58 -10.50
C VAL A 58 5.92 -4.35 -9.05
N ASP A 59 7.17 -3.98 -8.78
CA ASP A 59 7.67 -3.69 -7.44
C ASP A 59 6.95 -2.49 -6.82
N VAL A 60 6.77 -1.40 -7.58
CA VAL A 60 5.99 -0.24 -7.12
C VAL A 60 4.53 -0.62 -6.85
N THR A 61 3.92 -1.46 -7.70
CA THR A 61 2.54 -1.95 -7.50
C THR A 61 2.44 -2.80 -6.23
N LEU A 62 3.39 -3.73 -6.04
CA LEU A 62 3.44 -4.58 -4.85
C LEU A 62 3.61 -3.76 -3.57
N ILE A 63 4.49 -2.74 -3.58
CA ILE A 63 4.68 -1.87 -2.42
C ILE A 63 3.41 -1.04 -2.15
N ALA A 64 2.70 -0.58 -3.19
CA ALA A 64 1.44 0.14 -3.02
C ALA A 64 0.35 -0.73 -2.37
N ILE A 65 0.20 -1.98 -2.83
CA ILE A 65 -0.74 -2.95 -2.24
C ILE A 65 -0.36 -3.25 -0.78
N ARG A 66 0.94 -3.44 -0.48
CA ARG A 66 1.40 -3.69 0.89
C ARG A 66 1.10 -2.52 1.84
N LEU A 67 1.31 -1.29 1.38
CA LEU A 67 0.99 -0.11 2.20
C LEU A 67 -0.53 -0.01 2.49
N ALA A 68 -1.38 -0.30 1.50
CA ALA A 68 -2.82 -0.41 1.72
C ALA A 68 -3.13 -1.54 2.73
N SER A 69 -2.50 -2.72 2.57
CA SER A 69 -2.72 -3.88 3.45
C SER A 69 -2.32 -3.61 4.90
N ASP A 70 -1.15 -3.00 5.12
CA ASP A 70 -0.68 -2.60 6.45
C ASP A 70 -1.64 -1.60 7.10
N ASN A 71 -2.16 -0.65 6.32
CA ASN A 71 -3.17 0.30 6.80
C ASN A 71 -4.49 -0.41 7.15
N ALA A 72 -4.97 -1.33 6.31
CA ALA A 72 -6.17 -2.13 6.58
C ALA A 72 -6.04 -2.94 7.88
N VAL A 73 -4.91 -3.63 8.07
CA VAL A 73 -4.62 -4.38 9.31
C VAL A 73 -4.58 -3.44 10.52
N GLY A 74 -3.96 -2.27 10.37
CA GLY A 74 -3.92 -1.25 11.42
C GLY A 74 -5.31 -0.71 11.77
N THR A 75 -6.18 -0.52 10.77
CA THR A 75 -7.55 -0.06 10.97
C THR A 75 -8.44 -1.14 11.56
N SER A 76 -8.36 -2.39 11.09
CA SER A 76 -9.03 -3.54 11.70
C SER A 76 -8.66 -3.69 13.19
N SER A 77 -7.37 -3.56 13.52
CA SER A 77 -6.89 -3.58 14.91
C SER A 77 -7.46 -2.42 15.74
N HIS A 78 -7.60 -1.24 15.14
CA HIS A 78 -8.20 -0.08 15.78
C HIS A 78 -9.70 -0.28 16.05
N ILE A 79 -10.45 -0.78 15.07
CA ILE A 79 -11.87 -1.13 15.21
C ILE A 79 -12.06 -2.11 16.37
N LYS A 80 -11.26 -3.18 16.41
CA LYS A 80 -11.28 -4.15 17.51
C LYS A 80 -11.02 -3.48 18.87
N SER A 81 -10.13 -2.50 18.94
CA SER A 81 -9.87 -1.75 20.18
C SER A 81 -11.06 -0.89 20.61
N LEU A 82 -11.80 -0.31 19.67
CA LEU A 82 -13.02 0.45 19.95
C LEU A 82 -14.12 -0.48 20.47
N LEU A 83 -14.30 -1.64 19.82
CA LEU A 83 -15.29 -2.66 20.20
C LEU A 83 -15.02 -3.31 21.56
N ASN A 84 -13.78 -3.25 22.06
CA ASN A 84 -13.47 -3.72 23.42
C ASN A 84 -13.94 -2.73 24.52
N ASN A 85 -14.34 -1.51 24.17
CA ASN A 85 -14.69 -0.44 25.11
C ASN A 85 -16.05 0.21 24.74
N THR A 86 -17.12 -0.58 24.71
CA THR A 86 -18.44 -0.14 24.23
C THR A 86 -19.41 0.30 25.32
N ALA A 87 -19.00 0.34 26.59
CA ALA A 87 -19.90 0.53 27.74
C ALA A 87 -20.80 1.79 27.67
N ASP A 88 -20.29 2.89 27.08
CA ASP A 88 -21.01 4.16 26.90
C ASP A 88 -21.23 4.50 25.41
N MET A 89 -21.07 3.51 24.51
CA MET A 89 -21.17 3.71 23.06
C MET A 89 -22.62 3.64 22.60
N ASP A 90 -23.00 4.51 21.66
CA ASP A 90 -24.30 4.41 21.01
C ASP A 90 -24.40 3.08 20.24
N PRO A 91 -25.50 2.31 20.37
CA PRO A 91 -25.65 1.02 19.69
C PRO A 91 -25.50 1.08 18.17
N SER A 92 -25.85 2.21 17.54
CA SER A 92 -25.70 2.42 16.10
C SER A 92 -24.23 2.60 15.71
N ILE A 93 -23.43 3.23 16.57
CA ILE A 93 -21.97 3.33 16.39
C ILE A 93 -21.33 1.95 16.59
N GLU A 94 -21.74 1.21 17.62
CA GLU A 94 -21.24 -0.14 17.87
C GLU A 94 -21.53 -1.06 16.69
N GLN A 95 -22.77 -1.05 16.16
CA GLN A 95 -23.13 -1.82 14.97
C GLN A 95 -22.31 -1.40 13.75
N GLY A 96 -22.13 -0.09 13.50
CA GLY A 96 -21.29 0.38 12.41
C GLY A 96 -19.82 -0.08 12.54
N LEU A 97 -19.29 -0.15 13.76
CA LEU A 97 -17.95 -0.70 14.01
C LEU A 97 -17.88 -2.21 13.77
N VAL A 98 -18.92 -2.97 14.11
CA VAL A 98 -19.01 -4.41 13.81
C VAL A 98 -19.03 -4.62 12.29
N ASP A 99 -19.89 -3.90 11.57
CA ASP A 99 -19.99 -4.00 10.12
C ASP A 99 -18.65 -3.63 9.46
N CYS A 100 -18.01 -2.54 9.91
CA CYS A 100 -16.67 -2.16 9.45
C CYS A 100 -15.59 -3.19 9.77
N SER A 101 -15.71 -3.94 10.88
CA SER A 101 -14.76 -5.00 11.20
C SER A 101 -14.78 -6.07 10.11
N ASP A 102 -15.97 -6.46 9.64
CA ASP A 102 -16.13 -7.44 8.56
C ASP A 102 -15.59 -6.88 7.24
N GLN A 103 -15.97 -5.63 6.89
CA GLN A 103 -15.46 -4.96 5.68
C GLN A 103 -13.92 -4.89 5.64
N TYR A 104 -13.26 -4.59 6.77
CA TYR A 104 -11.80 -4.53 6.79
C TYR A 104 -11.13 -5.90 6.77
N LEU A 105 -11.76 -6.96 7.27
CA LEU A 105 -11.26 -8.33 7.11
C LEU A 105 -11.33 -8.76 5.63
N ASP A 106 -12.45 -8.47 4.98
CA ASP A 106 -12.66 -8.70 3.55
C ASP A 106 -11.63 -7.92 2.72
N ALA A 107 -11.44 -6.62 2.99
CA ALA A 107 -10.43 -5.79 2.34
C ALA A 107 -9.00 -6.35 2.47
N ILE A 108 -8.64 -6.90 3.65
CA ILE A 108 -7.33 -7.54 3.86
C ILE A 108 -7.18 -8.77 2.96
N GLU A 109 -8.20 -9.62 2.89
CA GLU A 109 -8.19 -10.80 2.02
C GLU A 109 -8.04 -10.41 0.55
N GLN A 110 -8.77 -9.40 0.10
CA GLN A 110 -8.74 -8.96 -1.30
C GLN A 110 -7.39 -8.32 -1.66
N LEU A 111 -6.75 -7.60 -0.74
CA LEU A 111 -5.38 -7.11 -0.95
C LEU A 111 -4.36 -8.25 -0.98
N SER A 112 -4.58 -9.33 -0.23
CA SER A 112 -3.79 -10.56 -0.35
C SER A 112 -3.99 -11.22 -1.73
N ASN A 113 -5.23 -11.33 -2.20
CA ASN A 113 -5.56 -11.84 -3.53
C ASN A 113 -5.00 -10.95 -4.65
N SER A 114 -4.94 -9.64 -4.43
CA SER A 114 -4.28 -8.68 -5.33
C SER A 114 -2.79 -8.98 -5.46
N MET A 115 -2.09 -9.26 -4.36
CA MET A 115 -0.67 -9.63 -4.41
C MET A 115 -0.46 -10.96 -5.16
N ALA A 116 -1.34 -11.95 -4.96
CA ALA A 116 -1.28 -13.22 -5.70
C ALA A 116 -1.49 -13.01 -7.20
N ALA A 117 -2.53 -12.25 -7.58
CA ALA A 117 -2.83 -11.90 -8.97
C ALA A 117 -1.68 -11.14 -9.65
N LEU A 118 -1.02 -10.23 -8.92
CA LEU A 118 0.17 -9.53 -9.41
C LEU A 118 1.33 -10.49 -9.74
N VAL A 119 1.58 -11.49 -8.89
CA VAL A 119 2.62 -12.52 -9.13
C VAL A 119 2.28 -13.38 -10.34
N GLU A 120 1.00 -13.70 -10.53
CA GLU A 120 0.51 -14.48 -11.67
C GLU A 120 0.38 -13.66 -12.96
N ASN A 121 0.64 -12.35 -12.90
CA ASN A 121 0.40 -11.38 -13.98
C ASN A 121 -1.08 -11.29 -14.41
N ASP A 122 -2.02 -11.68 -13.55
CA ASP A 122 -3.45 -11.49 -13.76
C ASP A 122 -3.86 -10.07 -13.36
N TYR A 123 -3.57 -9.13 -14.25
CA TYR A 123 -3.83 -7.72 -13.99
C TYR A 123 -5.33 -7.36 -13.98
N LYS A 124 -6.19 -8.22 -14.52
CA LYS A 124 -7.63 -8.03 -14.48
C LYS A 124 -8.13 -8.30 -13.07
N ASP A 125 -7.77 -9.45 -12.51
CA ASP A 125 -8.16 -9.81 -11.15
C ASP A 125 -7.48 -8.92 -10.12
N LEU A 126 -6.21 -8.54 -10.33
CA LEU A 126 -5.54 -7.50 -9.56
C LEU A 126 -6.36 -6.20 -9.48
N TYR A 127 -6.84 -5.70 -10.63
CA TYR A 127 -7.63 -4.48 -10.67
C TYR A 127 -8.98 -4.65 -9.95
N VAL A 128 -9.64 -5.81 -10.13
CA VAL A 128 -10.90 -6.12 -9.46
C VAL A 128 -10.70 -6.13 -7.95
N TRP A 129 -9.72 -6.87 -7.44
CA TRP A 129 -9.52 -7.04 -6.00
C TRP A 129 -9.15 -5.74 -5.29
N ILE A 130 -8.32 -4.87 -5.89
CA ILE A 130 -8.04 -3.56 -5.28
C ILE A 130 -9.28 -2.66 -5.27
N ASN A 131 -10.13 -2.70 -6.31
CA ASN A 131 -11.39 -1.95 -6.29
C ASN A 131 -12.38 -2.49 -5.26
N THR A 132 -12.46 -3.81 -5.09
CA THR A 132 -13.31 -4.42 -4.05
C THR A 132 -12.85 -3.94 -2.68
N ALA A 133 -11.56 -3.98 -2.38
CA ALA A 133 -11.02 -3.48 -1.11
C ALA A 133 -11.35 -1.98 -0.89
N LEU A 134 -11.24 -1.16 -1.94
CA LEU A 134 -11.65 0.25 -1.88
C LEU A 134 -13.15 0.38 -1.54
N SER A 135 -14.01 -0.39 -2.19
CA SER A 135 -15.46 -0.38 -1.96
C SER A 135 -15.84 -0.84 -0.55
N ASP A 136 -15.08 -1.74 0.06
CA ASP A 136 -15.32 -2.18 1.44
C ASP A 136 -15.09 -1.03 2.44
N ALA A 137 -14.06 -0.21 2.23
CA ALA A 137 -13.83 0.98 3.05
C ALA A 137 -14.85 2.09 2.82
N GLU A 138 -15.31 2.28 1.59
CA GLU A 138 -16.43 3.19 1.27
C GLU A 138 -17.72 2.71 1.94
N SER A 139 -17.99 1.39 1.91
CA SER A 139 -19.15 0.78 2.57
C SER A 139 -19.07 0.91 4.10
N CYS A 140 -17.89 0.76 4.69
CA CYS A 140 -17.65 1.01 6.09
C CYS A 140 -17.98 2.46 6.48
N GLU A 141 -17.52 3.46 5.71
CA GLU A 141 -17.84 4.85 5.98
C GLU A 141 -19.34 5.14 5.81
N ASP A 142 -19.94 4.56 4.77
CA ASP A 142 -21.36 4.71 4.45
C ASP A 142 -22.28 4.14 5.54
N GLY A 143 -21.82 3.11 6.26
CA GLY A 143 -22.53 2.52 7.40
C GLY A 143 -22.81 3.49 8.55
N PHE A 144 -22.07 4.62 8.63
CA PHE A 144 -22.30 5.64 9.66
C PHE A 144 -23.16 6.83 9.22
N LYS A 145 -23.56 6.91 7.94
CA LYS A 145 -24.27 8.09 7.39
C LYS A 145 -25.61 8.38 8.06
N ASP A 146 -26.30 7.35 8.54
CA ASP A 146 -27.61 7.46 9.19
C ASP A 146 -27.50 7.71 10.71
N VAL A 147 -26.29 7.68 11.28
CA VAL A 147 -26.05 7.94 12.70
C VAL A 147 -26.07 9.45 12.93
N LYS A 148 -27.22 9.96 13.40
CA LYS A 148 -27.39 11.38 13.73
C LYS A 148 -26.44 11.78 14.87
N ASP A 149 -25.87 12.98 14.73
CA ASP A 149 -25.04 13.65 15.73
C ASP A 149 -23.71 12.95 16.09
N HIS A 150 -23.34 11.85 15.41
CA HIS A 150 -22.08 11.15 15.62
C HIS A 150 -21.39 10.81 14.30
N PRO A 151 -20.35 11.57 13.89
CA PRO A 151 -19.57 11.22 12.71
C PRO A 151 -18.84 9.89 12.92
N SER A 152 -18.60 9.15 11.83
CA SER A 152 -17.80 7.93 11.83
C SER A 152 -16.50 8.12 12.62
N LEU A 153 -16.23 7.21 13.55
CA LEU A 153 -14.96 7.18 14.29
C LEU A 153 -13.79 6.74 13.39
N LEU A 154 -14.08 6.38 12.13
CA LEU A 154 -13.15 5.81 11.17
C LEU A 154 -12.90 6.70 9.96
N THR A 155 -13.57 7.85 9.80
CA THR A 155 -13.50 8.68 8.58
C THR A 155 -12.08 8.93 8.10
N GLU A 156 -11.17 9.35 9.00
CA GLU A 156 -9.79 9.63 8.62
C GLU A 156 -9.06 8.36 8.14
N ARG A 157 -9.28 7.23 8.83
CA ARG A 157 -8.67 5.94 8.46
C ARG A 157 -9.23 5.42 7.14
N ASN A 158 -10.53 5.51 6.94
CA ASN A 158 -11.23 5.14 5.71
C ASN A 158 -10.72 5.97 4.52
N ASN A 159 -10.52 7.28 4.71
CA ASN A 159 -9.97 8.15 3.68
C ASN A 159 -8.51 7.80 3.33
N GLN A 160 -7.67 7.56 4.34
CA GLN A 160 -6.28 7.17 4.13
C GLN A 160 -6.18 5.84 3.37
N PHE A 161 -6.93 4.83 3.81
CA PHE A 161 -6.95 3.53 3.16
C PHE A 161 -7.48 3.62 1.72
N SER A 162 -8.58 4.36 1.52
CA SER A 162 -9.15 4.60 0.19
C SER A 162 -8.15 5.27 -0.75
N GLN A 163 -7.38 6.24 -0.25
CA GLN A 163 -6.35 6.89 -1.03
C GLN A 163 -5.21 5.92 -1.40
N MET A 164 -4.80 5.04 -0.48
CA MET A 164 -3.80 4.01 -0.77
C MET A 164 -4.29 3.01 -1.83
N CYS A 165 -5.56 2.61 -1.80
CA CYS A 165 -6.15 1.77 -2.85
C CYS A 165 -6.18 2.50 -4.19
N LYS A 166 -6.56 3.78 -4.23
CA LYS A 166 -6.54 4.62 -5.44
C LYS A 166 -5.12 4.79 -6.00
N ASP A 167 -4.12 4.88 -5.14
CA ASP A 167 -2.70 4.93 -5.52
C ASP A 167 -2.28 3.60 -6.15
N ALA A 168 -2.62 2.46 -5.54
CA ALA A 168 -2.35 1.13 -6.09
C ALA A 168 -3.05 0.89 -7.45
N LEU A 169 -4.32 1.30 -7.59
CA LEU A 169 -5.06 1.26 -8.86
C LEU A 169 -4.40 2.12 -9.93
N THR A 170 -3.87 3.28 -9.55
CA THR A 170 -3.18 4.18 -10.45
C THR A 170 -1.92 3.51 -11.01
N VAL A 171 -1.07 2.94 -10.16
CA VAL A 171 0.14 2.24 -10.61
C VAL A 171 -0.24 1.01 -11.46
N THR A 172 -1.26 0.25 -11.04
CA THR A 172 -1.78 -0.92 -11.79
C THR A 172 -2.19 -0.54 -13.22
N LYS A 173 -2.87 0.59 -13.42
CA LYS A 173 -3.22 1.07 -14.76
C LYS A 173 -1.99 1.31 -15.63
N HIS A 174 -0.94 1.92 -15.07
CA HIS A 174 0.32 2.13 -15.78
C HIS A 174 1.05 0.81 -16.06
N LEU A 175 0.95 -0.19 -15.17
CA LEU A 175 1.50 -1.53 -15.37
C LEU A 175 0.86 -2.27 -16.55
N VAL A 176 -0.44 -2.09 -16.78
CA VAL A 176 -1.17 -2.74 -17.90
C VAL A 176 -0.95 -2.04 -19.23
N THR A 177 -0.75 -0.73 -19.24
CA THR A 177 -0.61 0.05 -20.49
C THR A 177 0.79 0.02 -21.13
N ASN A 178 1.79 -0.56 -20.47
CA ASN A 178 3.19 -0.66 -20.94
C ASN A 178 3.62 -2.10 -21.21
#